data_AF-A0A4S4EZM4-F1
#
_entry.id   AF-A0A4S4EZM4-F1
#
_cell.length_a   1.000
_cell.length_b   1.000
_cell.length_c   1.000
_cell.angle_alpha   90.00
_cell.angle_beta   90.00
_cell.angle_gamma   90.00
#
_symmetry.space_group_name_H-M   'P 1'
#
loop_
_entity.id
_entity.type
_entity.pdbx_description
1 polymer ?
#
loop_
_entity_poly.entity_id
_entity_poly.type
_entity_poly.pdbx_seq_one_letter_code
_entity_poly.pdbx_strand_id
1 'polypeptide(L)'
;MEGVKTKPLLHTLRFSPLIALNRVFAVVYTCAILALLYHHAITAFHSTTLLSFSISIPLLISDVILGFMWAAKQSFRMNPVHRQVFRENLEKIMKKNDFQALDIFICTADPYKEPPMSVVNTALSVMAYDYPTEKLSVYVSDDGGSAMTLFAFMEAAKFGSHWLPFCRRNKLVDRCPDAYFRSSHHQSSEAEQIKMMYESMKARVENVVERGKVGDEYIASHQQREAFNKWNSQGFTRQDHPTVIQVLLEIGRDKDITGESMPNLIYVSRHKSKTSPHHFKAGALNALVRVSAIMTNAPIVLTLDCDMYSNDPQTPHRMLCFFSDPKLRPNLGYVQFPQIFHGLNKDDIYACEFKRLFQINPVGMDGLQGPSYVGTGCFFSRRVFFGGPSSFLAPEIPELRPDHVVSKPIQAQLVLALAHQVADCKYENQTNWGSKLGFRYGSLVEDYFTGYRLQCEGWNSVFCHPNRAAFLGEVPITLNDVLSQTKRWCVGLLEVTFSKYCPVTFGSKAMGPLMGLAYAHYAFWPIWSIPITIYAFLPQLTLLNGISIFPKVCTYLH
;
A
#
# COMPACT_ATOMS: atom_id res chain seq x y z
N MET A 1 22.03 -45.42 1.44
CA MET A 1 21.16 -44.54 0.62
C MET A 1 20.22 -43.82 1.57
N GLU A 2 20.67 -42.68 2.10
CA GLU A 2 19.81 -41.83 2.92
C GLU A 2 18.74 -41.22 2.02
N GLY A 3 17.48 -41.55 2.29
CA GLY A 3 16.35 -41.00 1.56
C GLY A 3 16.37 -39.49 1.65
N VAL A 4 16.41 -38.81 0.49
CA VAL A 4 16.25 -37.37 0.38
C VAL A 4 14.90 -37.00 1.00
N LYS A 5 14.89 -36.60 2.28
CA LYS A 5 13.70 -36.05 2.92
C LYS A 5 13.31 -34.79 2.15
N THR A 6 12.25 -34.89 1.36
CA THR A 6 11.66 -33.75 0.66
C THR A 6 11.33 -32.67 1.68
N LYS A 7 11.95 -31.48 1.54
CA LYS A 7 11.65 -30.33 2.41
C LYS A 7 10.14 -30.05 2.37
N PRO A 8 9.49 -29.76 3.50
CA PRO A 8 8.05 -29.52 3.53
C PRO A 8 7.71 -28.28 2.71
N LEU A 9 6.56 -28.31 2.02
CA LEU A 9 6.10 -27.22 1.18
C LEU A 9 5.68 -26.01 2.04
N LEU A 10 6.15 -24.82 1.68
CA LEU A 10 5.79 -23.56 2.36
C LEU A 10 4.53 -22.90 1.76
N HIS A 11 4.30 -23.11 0.47
CA HIS A 11 3.09 -22.69 -0.21
C HIS A 11 2.79 -23.60 -1.41
N THR A 12 1.57 -23.53 -1.91
CA THR A 12 1.15 -24.14 -3.17
C THR A 12 0.42 -23.13 -4.03
N LEU A 13 0.47 -23.35 -5.34
CA LEU A 13 -0.25 -22.57 -6.34
C LEU A 13 -1.21 -23.51 -7.08
N ARG A 14 -2.47 -23.10 -7.20
CA ARG A 14 -3.51 -23.83 -7.94
C ARG A 14 -4.13 -22.92 -8.99
N PHE A 15 -4.21 -23.41 -10.22
CA PHE A 15 -4.90 -22.72 -11.30
C PHE A 15 -6.41 -22.83 -11.12
N SER A 16 -7.14 -21.79 -11.50
CA SER A 16 -8.60 -21.84 -11.51
C SER A 16 -9.11 -22.87 -12.53
N PRO A 17 -10.13 -23.68 -12.20
CA PRO A 17 -10.74 -24.59 -13.16
C PRO A 17 -11.47 -23.85 -14.30
N LEU A 18 -11.75 -22.56 -14.14
CA LEU A 18 -12.52 -21.76 -15.10
C LEU A 18 -11.68 -21.20 -16.25
N ILE A 19 -10.37 -21.50 -16.33
CA ILE A 19 -9.47 -20.92 -17.36
C ILE A 19 -9.97 -21.22 -18.78
N ALA A 20 -10.32 -22.47 -19.08
CA ALA A 20 -10.78 -22.85 -20.41
C ALA A 20 -12.08 -22.11 -20.77
N LEU A 21 -13.05 -22.08 -19.83
CA LEU A 21 -14.31 -21.37 -20.01
C LEU A 21 -14.11 -19.87 -20.21
N ASN A 22 -13.24 -19.24 -19.42
CA ASN A 22 -12.92 -17.82 -19.54
C ASN A 22 -12.32 -17.48 -20.92
N ARG A 23 -11.45 -18.33 -21.45
CA ARG A 23 -10.85 -18.14 -22.77
C ARG A 23 -11.88 -18.28 -23.89
N VAL A 24 -12.77 -19.27 -23.83
CA VAL A 24 -13.87 -19.41 -24.78
C VAL A 24 -14.82 -18.21 -24.70
N PHE A 25 -15.20 -17.79 -23.49
CA PHE A 25 -16.00 -16.59 -23.26
C PHE A 25 -15.35 -15.35 -23.88
N ALA A 26 -14.05 -15.16 -23.68
CA ALA A 26 -13.32 -14.04 -24.24
C ALA A 26 -13.32 -14.08 -25.79
N VAL A 27 -13.14 -15.23 -26.42
CA VAL A 27 -13.18 -15.33 -27.89
C VAL A 27 -14.57 -14.98 -28.43
N VAL A 28 -15.63 -15.58 -27.88
CA VAL A 28 -17.02 -15.37 -28.33
C VAL A 28 -17.41 -13.89 -28.23
N TYR A 29 -17.17 -13.26 -27.08
CA TYR A 29 -17.50 -11.86 -26.89
C TYR A 29 -16.61 -10.91 -27.68
N THR A 30 -15.34 -11.27 -27.94
CA THR A 30 -14.49 -10.49 -28.84
C THR A 30 -15.09 -10.45 -30.24
N CYS A 31 -15.56 -11.58 -30.77
CA CYS A 31 -16.23 -11.62 -32.08
C CYS A 31 -17.50 -10.74 -32.10
N ALA A 32 -18.33 -10.81 -31.05
CA ALA A 32 -19.54 -9.99 -30.94
C ALA A 32 -19.23 -8.49 -30.87
N ILE A 33 -18.23 -8.09 -30.07
CA ILE A 33 -17.79 -6.70 -29.96
C ILE A 33 -17.22 -6.20 -31.28
N LEU A 34 -16.40 -7.00 -31.96
CA LEU A 34 -15.85 -6.63 -33.28
C LEU A 34 -16.96 -6.47 -34.33
N ALA A 35 -17.97 -7.35 -34.34
CA ALA A 35 -19.12 -7.22 -35.22
C ALA A 35 -19.93 -5.94 -34.94
N LEU A 36 -20.13 -5.61 -33.65
CA LEU A 36 -20.78 -4.37 -33.22
C LEU A 36 -19.99 -3.14 -33.68
N LEU A 37 -18.68 -3.10 -33.43
CA LEU A 37 -17.81 -2.01 -33.85
C LEU A 37 -17.77 -1.85 -35.37
N TYR A 38 -17.74 -2.95 -36.12
CA TYR A 38 -17.83 -2.94 -37.57
C TYR A 38 -19.16 -2.33 -38.05
N HIS A 39 -20.27 -2.71 -37.43
CA HIS A 39 -21.57 -2.11 -37.72
C HIS A 39 -21.59 -0.60 -37.44
N HIS A 40 -21.11 -0.15 -36.28
CA HIS A 40 -21.03 1.28 -35.97
C HIS A 40 -20.12 2.05 -36.93
N ALA A 41 -18.99 1.45 -37.34
CA ALA A 41 -18.10 2.07 -38.31
C ALA A 41 -18.77 2.24 -39.69
N ILE A 42 -19.51 1.24 -40.17
CA ILE A 42 -20.29 1.36 -41.41
C ILE A 42 -21.37 2.44 -41.28
N THR A 43 -22.13 2.43 -40.19
CA THR A 43 -23.22 3.40 -39.95
C THR A 43 -22.68 4.83 -39.89
N ALA A 44 -21.52 5.04 -39.27
CA ALA A 44 -20.83 6.32 -39.27
C ALA A 44 -20.35 6.72 -40.68
N PHE A 45 -19.81 5.78 -41.46
CA PHE A 45 -19.33 6.04 -42.83
C PHE A 45 -20.46 6.33 -43.83
N HIS A 46 -21.61 5.66 -43.68
CA HIS A 46 -22.80 5.85 -44.52
C HIS A 46 -23.77 6.92 -43.99
N SER A 47 -23.39 7.68 -42.95
CA SER A 47 -24.22 8.76 -42.43
C SER A 47 -24.37 9.87 -43.47
N THR A 48 -25.59 10.04 -44.00
CA THR A 48 -25.89 11.01 -45.07
C THR A 48 -26.24 12.41 -44.54
N THR A 49 -26.51 12.53 -43.23
CA THR A 49 -26.86 13.81 -42.59
C THR A 49 -25.89 14.15 -41.46
N LEU A 50 -25.69 15.45 -41.22
CA LEU A 50 -24.91 15.95 -40.08
C LEU A 50 -25.46 15.42 -38.74
N LEU A 51 -26.78 15.27 -38.64
CA LEU A 51 -27.46 14.73 -37.47
C LEU A 51 -27.12 13.24 -37.25
N SER A 52 -27.24 12.41 -38.28
CA SER A 52 -26.85 10.98 -38.20
C SER A 52 -25.38 10.79 -37.88
N PHE A 53 -24.51 11.65 -38.44
CA PHE A 53 -23.08 11.62 -38.17
C PHE A 53 -22.77 12.01 -36.72
N SER A 54 -23.44 13.05 -36.21
CA SER A 54 -23.28 13.55 -34.84
C SER A 54 -23.78 12.58 -33.77
N ILE A 55 -24.63 11.61 -34.13
CA ILE A 55 -25.07 10.51 -33.26
C ILE A 55 -24.12 9.30 -33.38
N SER A 56 -23.77 8.92 -34.62
CA SER A 56 -23.02 7.69 -34.89
C SER A 56 -21.57 7.75 -34.38
N ILE A 57 -20.91 8.91 -34.49
CA ILE A 57 -19.52 9.07 -34.07
C ILE A 57 -19.35 8.95 -32.54
N PRO A 58 -20.13 9.67 -31.69
CA PRO A 58 -20.04 9.47 -30.24
C PRO A 58 -20.34 8.04 -29.80
N LEU A 59 -21.30 7.35 -30.43
CA LEU A 59 -21.57 5.93 -30.15
C LEU A 59 -20.37 5.05 -30.51
N LEU A 60 -19.79 5.24 -31.70
CA LEU A 60 -18.58 4.50 -32.11
C LEU A 60 -17.41 4.75 -31.14
N ILE A 61 -17.15 6.00 -30.76
CA ILE A 61 -16.10 6.35 -29.79
C ILE A 61 -16.36 5.66 -28.44
N SER A 62 -17.61 5.70 -27.97
CA SER A 62 -18.01 5.07 -26.71
C SER A 62 -17.76 3.57 -26.73
N ASP A 63 -18.17 2.90 -27.80
CA ASP A 63 -18.05 1.44 -27.91
C ASP A 63 -16.62 0.99 -28.16
N VAL A 64 -15.79 1.78 -28.85
CA VAL A 64 -14.34 1.53 -28.95
C VAL A 64 -13.70 1.57 -27.57
N ILE A 65 -14.03 2.58 -26.75
CA ILE A 65 -13.53 2.68 -25.37
C ILE A 65 -14.03 1.51 -24.52
N LEU A 66 -15.32 1.20 -24.57
CA LEU A 66 -15.89 0.09 -23.81
C LEU A 66 -15.31 -1.27 -24.25
N GLY A 67 -15.12 -1.48 -25.56
CA GLY A 67 -14.49 -2.65 -26.13
C GLY A 67 -13.04 -2.80 -25.69
N PHE A 68 -12.25 -1.72 -25.73
CA PHE A 68 -10.88 -1.71 -25.19
C PHE A 68 -10.85 -2.05 -23.70
N MET A 69 -11.71 -1.44 -22.90
CA MET A 69 -11.75 -1.66 -21.45
C MET A 69 -12.22 -3.08 -21.09
N TRP A 70 -13.14 -3.64 -21.88
CA TRP A 70 -13.57 -5.03 -21.77
C TRP A 70 -12.44 -5.99 -22.12
N ALA A 71 -11.68 -5.71 -23.18
CA ALA A 71 -10.53 -6.52 -23.60
C ALA A 71 -9.41 -6.47 -22.54
N ALA A 72 -9.09 -5.27 -22.04
CA ALA A 72 -8.11 -5.08 -20.97
C ALA A 72 -8.50 -5.87 -19.71
N LYS A 73 -9.78 -5.90 -19.35
CA LYS A 73 -10.31 -6.68 -18.22
C LYS A 73 -10.17 -8.20 -18.40
N GLN A 74 -10.11 -8.72 -19.63
CA GLN A 74 -9.92 -10.17 -19.84
C GLN A 74 -8.56 -10.64 -19.36
N SER A 75 -7.54 -9.77 -19.29
CA SER A 75 -6.21 -10.10 -18.77
C SER A 75 -6.26 -10.80 -17.41
N PHE A 76 -7.12 -10.32 -16.49
CA PHE A 76 -7.30 -10.91 -15.16
C PHE A 76 -7.97 -12.30 -15.17
N ARG A 77 -8.53 -12.72 -16.29
CA ARG A 77 -9.29 -13.98 -16.43
C ARG A 77 -8.54 -15.04 -17.23
N MET A 78 -7.43 -14.68 -17.88
CA MET A 78 -6.68 -15.58 -18.77
C MET A 78 -5.89 -16.66 -18.03
N ASN A 79 -5.42 -16.35 -16.82
CA ASN A 79 -4.63 -17.29 -16.01
C ASN A 79 -4.81 -17.12 -14.48
N PRO A 80 -6.02 -17.00 -13.92
CA PRO A 80 -6.19 -16.82 -12.47
C PRO A 80 -5.62 -17.98 -11.65
N VAL A 81 -4.91 -17.65 -10.57
CA VAL A 81 -4.30 -18.60 -9.64
C VAL A 81 -4.66 -18.29 -8.18
N HIS A 82 -4.78 -19.34 -7.38
CA HIS A 82 -4.97 -19.25 -5.94
C HIS A 82 -3.79 -19.86 -5.22
N ARG A 83 -3.28 -19.15 -4.21
CA ARG A 83 -2.18 -19.62 -3.36
C ARG A 83 -2.68 -20.06 -2.00
N GLN A 84 -2.09 -21.12 -1.49
CA GLN A 84 -2.28 -21.59 -0.12
C GLN A 84 -0.93 -21.62 0.59
N VAL A 85 -0.88 -21.07 1.81
CA VAL A 85 0.35 -20.95 2.61
C VAL A 85 0.30 -21.89 3.81
N PHE A 86 1.41 -22.57 4.10
CA PHE A 86 1.55 -23.56 5.18
C PHE A 86 2.56 -23.03 6.22
N ARG A 87 2.08 -22.16 7.12
CA ARG A 87 2.91 -21.49 8.13
C ARG A 87 3.56 -22.47 9.09
N GLU A 88 2.84 -23.53 9.43
CA GLU A 88 3.27 -24.64 10.28
C GLU A 88 4.51 -25.37 9.75
N ASN A 89 4.83 -25.23 8.47
CA ASN A 89 6.03 -25.80 7.88
C ASN A 89 7.24 -24.86 7.97
N LEU A 90 7.03 -23.56 8.22
CA LEU A 90 8.12 -22.58 8.33
C LEU A 90 9.06 -22.94 9.49
N GLU A 91 8.51 -23.22 10.67
CA GLU A 91 9.28 -23.58 11.86
C GLU A 91 10.02 -24.92 11.72
N LYS A 92 9.61 -25.79 10.78
CA LYS A 92 10.29 -27.06 10.46
C LYS A 92 11.52 -26.85 9.59
N ILE A 93 11.61 -25.73 8.88
CA ILE A 93 12.67 -25.45 7.89
C ILE A 93 13.62 -24.37 8.38
N MET A 94 13.14 -23.46 9.24
CA MET A 94 13.88 -22.30 9.70
C MET A 94 13.61 -22.05 11.18
N LYS A 95 14.67 -21.80 11.96
CA LYS A 95 14.52 -21.38 13.36
C LYS A 95 14.13 -19.91 13.41
N LYS A 96 13.45 -19.49 14.47
CA LYS A 96 13.04 -18.09 14.67
C LYS A 96 14.22 -17.10 14.59
N ASN A 97 15.41 -17.49 15.06
CA ASN A 97 16.61 -16.65 15.00
C ASN A 97 17.09 -16.35 13.56
N ASP A 98 16.77 -17.25 12.63
CA ASP A 98 17.13 -17.14 11.20
C ASP A 98 16.09 -16.32 10.41
N PHE A 99 15.00 -15.88 11.07
CA PHE A 99 14.02 -15.01 10.45
C PHE A 99 14.68 -13.69 10.05
N GLN A 100 14.29 -13.19 8.88
CA GLN A 100 14.81 -11.95 8.32
C GLN A 100 14.32 -10.76 9.14
N ALA A 101 15.17 -9.76 9.34
CA ALA A 101 14.72 -8.52 9.95
C ALA A 101 13.64 -7.86 9.07
N LEU A 102 12.75 -7.11 9.71
CA LEU A 102 11.60 -6.44 9.10
C LEU A 102 11.54 -5.00 9.59
N ASP A 103 11.66 -4.06 8.66
CA ASP A 103 11.35 -2.65 8.88
C ASP A 103 9.89 -2.39 8.46
N ILE A 104 9.13 -1.70 9.29
CA ILE A 104 7.72 -1.40 9.05
C ILE A 104 7.56 0.11 8.95
N PHE A 105 7.06 0.59 7.83
CA PHE A 105 6.88 2.00 7.52
C PHE A 105 5.41 2.36 7.62
N ILE A 106 5.10 3.27 8.55
CA ILE A 106 3.76 3.84 8.72
C ILE A 106 3.85 5.31 8.33
N CYS A 107 3.09 5.73 7.33
CA CYS A 107 3.06 7.13 6.89
C CYS A 107 1.82 7.82 7.42
N THR A 108 2.01 9.03 7.96
CA THR A 108 0.94 9.98 8.27
C THR A 108 1.33 11.38 7.79
N ALA A 109 0.35 12.22 7.49
CA ALA A 109 0.55 13.52 6.87
C ALA A 109 -0.18 14.67 7.57
N ASP A 110 -1.25 14.41 8.32
CA ASP A 110 -2.07 15.46 8.93
C ASP A 110 -2.76 14.98 10.22
N PRO A 111 -2.40 15.50 11.41
CA PRO A 111 -2.94 15.02 12.68
C PRO A 111 -4.45 15.27 12.87
N TYR A 112 -5.08 16.11 12.04
CA TYR A 112 -6.52 16.36 12.14
C TYR A 112 -7.33 15.48 11.19
N LYS A 113 -6.76 15.10 10.04
CA LYS A 113 -7.41 14.16 9.11
C LYS A 113 -7.08 12.71 9.42
N GLU A 114 -5.89 12.49 9.98
CA GLU A 114 -5.35 11.20 10.38
C GLU A 114 -5.01 11.30 11.88
N PRO A 115 -6.00 11.13 12.78
CA PRO A 115 -5.82 11.36 14.20
C PRO A 115 -4.63 10.55 14.76
N PRO A 116 -3.73 11.15 15.56
CA PRO A 116 -2.56 10.47 16.11
C PRO A 116 -2.87 9.14 16.80
N MET A 117 -4.03 9.03 17.45
CA MET A 117 -4.47 7.77 18.07
C MET A 117 -4.73 6.65 17.06
N SER A 118 -5.24 6.94 15.87
CA SER A 118 -5.40 5.93 14.81
C SER A 118 -4.02 5.40 14.37
N VAL A 119 -3.06 6.30 14.19
CA VAL A 119 -1.67 5.94 13.83
C VAL A 119 -1.01 5.11 14.94
N VAL A 120 -1.22 5.47 16.21
CA VAL A 120 -0.73 4.74 17.38
C VAL A 120 -1.30 3.32 17.44
N ASN A 121 -2.60 3.16 17.18
CA ASN A 121 -3.24 1.85 17.16
C ASN A 121 -2.66 0.95 16.05
N THR A 122 -2.44 1.51 14.86
CA THR A 122 -1.74 0.82 13.77
C THR A 122 -0.34 0.40 14.18
N ALA A 123 0.45 1.30 14.77
CA ALA A 123 1.81 0.99 15.22
C ALA A 123 1.84 -0.08 16.32
N LEU A 124 0.99 0.03 17.34
CA LEU A 124 0.91 -0.96 18.42
C LEU A 124 0.51 -2.35 17.91
N SER A 125 -0.37 -2.42 16.90
CA SER A 125 -0.77 -3.69 16.29
C SER A 125 0.41 -4.43 15.63
N VAL A 126 1.33 -3.70 15.00
CA VAL A 126 2.48 -4.28 14.29
C VAL A 126 3.71 -4.46 15.17
N MET A 127 3.89 -3.63 16.20
CA MET A 127 4.87 -3.88 17.26
C MET A 127 4.56 -5.17 18.01
N ALA A 128 3.27 -5.53 18.07
CA ALA A 128 2.79 -6.75 18.68
C ALA A 128 2.75 -7.93 17.71
N TYR A 129 3.50 -7.98 16.60
CA TYR A 129 3.54 -9.20 15.77
C TYR A 129 4.02 -10.44 16.54
N ASP A 130 3.57 -11.63 16.11
CA ASP A 130 4.18 -12.90 16.55
C ASP A 130 5.50 -13.10 15.81
N TYR A 131 6.50 -12.29 16.12
CA TYR A 131 7.80 -12.29 15.46
C TYR A 131 8.90 -11.98 16.49
N PRO A 132 10.15 -12.44 16.28
CA PRO A 132 11.24 -12.11 17.19
C PRO A 132 11.40 -10.59 17.30
N THR A 133 11.37 -10.09 18.53
CA THR A 133 11.34 -8.65 18.81
C THR A 133 12.62 -7.96 18.33
N GLU A 134 13.75 -8.63 18.41
CA GLU A 134 15.04 -8.19 17.92
C GLU A 134 15.12 -8.04 16.39
N LYS A 135 14.10 -8.51 15.66
CA LYS A 135 14.00 -8.46 14.20
C LYS A 135 12.97 -7.44 13.71
N LEU A 136 12.24 -6.77 14.61
CA LEU A 136 11.18 -5.81 14.27
C LEU A 136 11.62 -4.38 14.54
N SER A 137 11.49 -3.51 13.55
CA SER A 137 11.67 -2.08 13.72
C SER A 137 10.53 -1.32 13.07
N VAL A 138 9.88 -0.43 13.83
CA VAL A 138 8.75 0.38 13.36
C VAL A 138 9.20 1.82 13.17
N TYR A 139 9.01 2.32 11.95
CA TYR A 139 9.30 3.69 11.55
C TYR A 139 7.99 4.41 11.24
N VAL A 140 7.76 5.50 11.94
CA VAL A 140 6.60 6.37 11.74
C VAL A 140 7.09 7.61 11.01
N SER A 141 6.69 7.76 9.75
CA SER A 141 6.93 8.99 8.99
C SER A 141 5.77 9.96 9.18
N ASP A 142 6.02 11.05 9.88
CA ASP A 142 5.11 12.19 10.00
C ASP A 142 5.49 13.28 8.98
N ASP A 143 4.79 13.27 7.84
CA ASP A 143 4.90 14.29 6.81
C ASP A 143 4.18 15.59 7.20
N GLY A 144 3.38 15.60 8.27
CA GLY A 144 2.79 16.81 8.86
C GLY A 144 3.78 17.58 9.75
N GLY A 145 4.82 16.91 10.25
CA GLY A 145 5.77 17.48 11.20
C GLY A 145 5.08 17.93 12.48
N SER A 146 4.21 17.10 13.05
CA SER A 146 3.33 17.45 14.16
C SER A 146 3.93 17.05 15.51
N ALA A 147 4.09 18.02 16.39
CA ALA A 147 4.47 17.76 17.79
C ALA A 147 3.45 16.85 18.50
N MET A 148 2.18 16.92 18.12
CA MET A 148 1.11 16.10 18.71
C MET A 148 1.26 14.63 18.33
N THR A 149 1.70 14.35 17.09
CA THR A 149 1.99 12.99 16.63
C THR A 149 3.18 12.42 17.40
N LEU A 150 4.28 13.19 17.53
CA LEU A 150 5.43 12.76 18.34
C LEU A 150 5.01 12.48 19.80
N PHE A 151 4.19 13.36 20.40
CA PHE A 151 3.66 13.16 21.75
C PHE A 151 2.84 11.88 21.87
N ALA A 152 1.94 11.62 20.93
CA ALA A 152 1.15 10.39 20.89
C ALA A 152 2.04 9.14 20.87
N PHE A 153 3.14 9.17 20.11
CA PHE A 153 4.08 8.05 20.06
C PHE A 153 4.96 7.91 21.31
N MET A 154 5.28 9.00 22.01
CA MET A 154 5.91 8.92 23.34
C MET A 154 4.98 8.23 24.36
N GLU A 155 3.68 8.55 24.33
CA GLU A 155 2.69 7.90 25.19
C GLU A 155 2.46 6.44 24.77
N ALA A 156 2.44 6.15 23.47
CA ALA A 156 2.35 4.79 22.94
C ALA A 156 3.53 3.93 23.36
N ALA A 157 4.75 4.47 23.40
CA ALA A 157 5.93 3.76 23.88
C ALA A 157 5.77 3.31 25.35
N LYS A 158 5.22 4.19 26.20
CA LYS A 158 4.91 3.87 27.60
C LYS A 158 3.84 2.78 27.70
N PHE A 159 2.71 2.96 27.01
CA PHE A 159 1.62 1.97 27.00
C PHE A 159 2.05 0.62 26.41
N GLY A 160 2.89 0.63 25.37
CA GLY A 160 3.45 -0.54 24.71
C GLY A 160 4.18 -1.47 25.68
N SER A 161 4.89 -0.91 26.67
CA SER A 161 5.57 -1.69 27.71
C SER A 161 4.63 -2.59 28.55
N HIS A 162 3.33 -2.32 28.53
CA HIS A 162 2.30 -3.11 29.20
C HIS A 162 1.45 -3.91 28.19
N TRP A 163 1.12 -3.29 27.06
CA TRP A 163 0.30 -3.89 26.00
C TRP A 163 0.97 -5.08 25.31
N LEU A 164 2.25 -4.96 24.93
CA LEU A 164 2.96 -6.00 24.20
C LEU A 164 3.07 -7.32 25.00
N PRO A 165 3.52 -7.31 26.27
CA PRO A 165 3.54 -8.54 27.07
C PRO A 165 2.14 -9.07 27.39
N PHE A 166 1.13 -8.20 27.54
CA PHE A 166 -0.27 -8.61 27.70
C PHE A 166 -0.76 -9.40 26.48
N CYS A 167 -0.52 -8.89 25.26
CA CYS A 167 -0.82 -9.57 24.01
C CYS A 167 -0.15 -10.95 23.91
N ARG A 168 1.13 -11.04 24.24
CA ARG A 168 1.91 -12.29 24.15
C ARG A 168 1.44 -13.33 25.17
N ARG A 169 1.29 -12.94 26.45
CA ARG A 169 0.87 -13.85 27.53
C ARG A 169 -0.53 -14.42 27.30
N ASN A 170 -1.46 -13.56 26.87
CA ASN A 170 -2.85 -13.95 26.62
C ASN A 170 -3.08 -14.51 25.20
N LYS A 171 -2.02 -14.62 24.37
CA LYS A 171 -2.08 -15.11 22.97
C LYS A 171 -3.17 -14.41 22.15
N LEU A 172 -3.29 -13.11 22.32
CA LEU A 172 -4.33 -12.33 21.64
C LEU A 172 -4.14 -12.38 20.13
N VAL A 173 -5.26 -12.46 19.41
CA VAL A 173 -5.31 -12.36 17.96
C VAL A 173 -5.53 -10.91 17.55
N ASP A 174 -6.51 -10.23 18.14
CA ASP A 174 -6.75 -8.80 17.93
C ASP A 174 -5.75 -7.98 18.74
N ARG A 175 -4.69 -7.47 18.08
CA ARG A 175 -3.59 -6.75 18.73
C ARG A 175 -3.59 -5.23 18.49
N CYS A 176 -4.56 -4.74 17.73
CA CYS A 176 -4.92 -3.33 17.71
C CYS A 176 -5.73 -3.02 18.98
N PRO A 177 -5.24 -2.15 19.89
CA PRO A 177 -5.90 -1.89 21.17
C PRO A 177 -7.35 -1.43 20.99
N ASP A 178 -7.59 -0.47 20.10
CA ASP A 178 -8.92 0.05 19.82
C ASP A 178 -9.89 -1.04 19.33
N ALA A 179 -9.47 -1.87 18.38
CA ALA A 179 -10.27 -2.98 17.89
C ALA A 179 -10.57 -4.01 19.00
N TYR A 180 -9.55 -4.35 19.80
CA TYR A 180 -9.68 -5.29 20.93
C TYR A 180 -10.67 -4.77 21.98
N PHE A 181 -10.56 -3.51 22.41
CA PHE A 181 -11.43 -2.97 23.46
C PHE A 181 -12.83 -2.59 22.98
N ARG A 182 -13.05 -2.39 21.67
CA ARG A 182 -14.39 -2.28 21.07
C ARG A 182 -15.14 -3.61 21.07
N SER A 183 -14.42 -4.72 20.90
CA SER A 183 -15.02 -6.05 20.91
C SER A 183 -15.47 -6.44 22.33
N SER A 184 -16.71 -6.91 22.48
CA SER A 184 -17.37 -7.18 23.76
C SER A 184 -16.87 -8.46 24.45
N HIS A 185 -15.55 -8.63 24.61
CA HIS A 185 -14.97 -9.81 25.26
C HIS A 185 -15.09 -9.72 26.78
N HIS A 186 -15.30 -10.87 27.45
CA HIS A 186 -15.27 -10.98 28.91
C HIS A 186 -13.93 -10.46 29.44
N GLN A 187 -13.95 -9.29 30.11
CA GLN A 187 -12.74 -8.59 30.51
C GLN A 187 -12.26 -9.18 31.85
N SER A 188 -11.09 -9.83 31.83
CA SER A 188 -10.38 -10.20 33.05
C SER A 188 -10.00 -8.92 33.82
N SER A 189 -9.68 -9.04 35.11
CA SER A 189 -9.22 -7.89 35.90
C SER A 189 -7.97 -7.23 35.30
N GLU A 190 -7.06 -8.02 34.72
CA GLU A 190 -5.89 -7.50 33.99
C GLU A 190 -6.32 -6.75 32.73
N ALA A 191 -7.27 -7.28 31.94
CA ALA A 191 -7.75 -6.62 30.73
C ALA A 191 -8.42 -5.26 31.04
N GLU A 192 -9.15 -5.15 32.15
CA GLU A 192 -9.75 -3.88 32.59
C GLU A 192 -8.67 -2.86 33.01
N GLN A 193 -7.62 -3.30 33.69
CA GLN A 193 -6.48 -2.43 34.03
C GLN A 193 -5.80 -1.88 32.77
N ILE A 194 -5.51 -2.75 31.80
CA ILE A 194 -4.90 -2.35 30.53
C ILE A 194 -5.84 -1.41 29.76
N LYS A 195 -7.15 -1.66 29.78
CA LYS A 195 -8.16 -0.79 29.16
C LYS A 195 -8.15 0.60 29.80
N MET A 196 -8.13 0.71 31.13
CA MET A 196 -8.00 2.00 31.82
C MET A 196 -6.74 2.75 31.42
N MET A 197 -5.60 2.05 31.25
CA MET A 197 -4.36 2.66 30.76
C MET A 197 -4.48 3.15 29.32
N TYR A 198 -5.12 2.36 28.45
CA TYR A 198 -5.38 2.73 27.06
C TYR A 198 -6.27 3.97 26.97
N GLU A 199 -7.41 3.99 27.66
CA GLU A 199 -8.33 5.13 27.68
C GLU A 199 -7.67 6.38 28.28
N SER A 200 -6.84 6.20 29.31
CA SER A 200 -6.06 7.30 29.90
C SER A 200 -5.05 7.89 28.91
N MET A 201 -4.32 7.03 28.17
CA MET A 201 -3.43 7.48 27.08
C MET A 201 -4.22 8.21 25.99
N LYS A 202 -5.31 7.60 25.53
CA LYS A 202 -6.18 8.15 24.48
C LYS A 202 -6.67 9.55 24.84
N ALA A 203 -7.21 9.71 26.05
CA ALA A 203 -7.69 11.01 26.53
C ALA A 203 -6.59 12.09 26.58
N ARG A 204 -5.36 11.73 27.00
CA ARG A 204 -4.22 12.68 26.97
C ARG A 204 -3.86 13.11 25.55
N VAL A 205 -3.80 12.15 24.63
CA VAL A 205 -3.48 12.42 23.23
C VAL A 205 -4.55 13.28 22.57
N GLU A 206 -5.82 12.93 22.74
CA GLU A 206 -6.95 13.69 22.19
C GLU A 206 -7.01 15.12 22.73
N ASN A 207 -6.76 15.33 24.03
CA ASN A 207 -6.66 16.66 24.62
C ASN A 207 -5.51 17.49 24.00
N VAL A 208 -4.34 16.89 23.78
CA VAL A 208 -3.23 17.58 23.11
C VAL A 208 -3.56 17.94 21.66
N VAL A 209 -4.27 17.06 20.95
CA VAL A 209 -4.73 17.32 19.57
C VAL A 209 -5.76 18.45 19.54
N GLU A 210 -6.73 18.43 20.45
CA GLU A 210 -7.75 19.47 20.57
C GLU A 210 -7.14 20.85 20.88
N ARG A 211 -6.12 20.89 21.74
CA ARG A 211 -5.37 22.11 22.06
C ARG A 211 -4.45 22.59 20.93
N GLY A 212 -4.13 21.73 19.97
CA GLY A 212 -3.20 22.02 18.88
C GLY A 212 -1.74 22.15 19.29
N LYS A 213 -1.40 21.86 20.56
CA LYS A 213 -0.04 21.99 21.11
C LYS A 213 0.20 21.06 22.30
N VAL A 214 1.45 20.66 22.49
CA VAL A 214 1.89 19.90 23.67
C VAL A 214 2.15 20.88 24.82
N GLY A 215 1.38 20.74 25.90
CA GLY A 215 1.54 21.55 27.11
C GLY A 215 2.75 21.13 27.95
N ASP A 216 3.29 22.08 28.73
CA ASP A 216 4.45 21.86 29.61
C ASP A 216 4.16 20.81 30.68
N GLU A 217 2.90 20.64 31.08
CA GLU A 217 2.44 19.63 32.05
C GLU A 217 2.71 18.19 31.59
N TYR A 218 2.87 17.96 30.28
CA TYR A 218 3.15 16.65 29.72
C TYR A 218 4.65 16.39 29.50
N ILE A 219 5.50 17.41 29.68
CA ILE A 219 6.94 17.33 29.47
C ILE A 219 7.63 17.06 30.81
N ALA A 220 7.84 15.78 31.12
CA ALA A 220 8.37 15.36 32.41
C ALA A 220 9.91 15.31 32.49
N SER A 221 10.60 15.27 31.34
CA SER A 221 12.06 15.09 31.29
C SER A 221 12.78 16.12 30.42
N HIS A 222 14.06 16.34 30.70
CA HIS A 222 14.93 17.19 29.89
C HIS A 222 15.00 16.72 28.43
N GLN A 223 15.09 15.41 28.21
CA GLN A 223 15.11 14.83 26.86
C GLN A 223 13.83 15.12 26.07
N GLN A 224 12.66 14.99 26.72
CA GLN A 224 11.40 15.38 26.08
C GLN A 224 11.35 16.87 25.79
N ARG A 225 11.84 17.71 26.71
CA ARG A 225 11.94 19.16 26.50
C ARG A 225 12.79 19.49 25.28
N GLU A 226 13.97 18.89 25.16
CA GLU A 226 14.85 19.03 23.99
C GLU A 226 14.20 18.54 22.70
N ALA A 227 13.45 17.44 22.75
CA ALA A 227 12.72 16.92 21.60
C ALA A 227 11.67 17.92 21.09
N PHE A 228 10.88 18.53 21.98
CA PHE A 228 9.83 19.49 21.61
C PHE A 228 10.35 20.91 21.34
N ASN A 229 11.51 21.29 21.86
CA ASN A 229 12.12 22.60 21.57
C ASN A 229 12.34 22.84 20.06
N LYS A 230 12.45 21.77 19.26
CA LYS A 230 12.53 21.84 17.79
C LYS A 230 11.33 22.56 17.17
N TRP A 231 10.14 22.43 17.75
CA TRP A 231 8.92 23.11 17.28
C TRP A 231 8.81 24.56 17.77
N ASN A 232 9.56 24.92 18.80
CA ASN A 232 9.60 26.27 19.34
C ASN A 232 10.59 27.19 18.60
N SER A 233 11.40 26.64 17.69
CA SER A 233 12.29 27.44 16.84
C SER A 233 11.49 28.34 15.89
N GLN A 234 11.91 29.59 15.73
CA GLN A 234 11.28 30.50 14.77
C GLN A 234 11.26 29.88 13.37
N GLY A 235 10.07 29.86 12.74
CA GLY A 235 9.91 29.43 11.34
C GLY A 235 9.51 27.96 11.13
N PHE A 236 9.40 27.14 12.19
CA PHE A 236 8.91 25.77 12.03
C PHE A 236 7.44 25.77 11.56
N THR A 237 7.20 25.24 10.37
CA THR A 237 5.86 25.07 9.78
C THR A 237 5.77 23.71 9.09
N ARG A 238 4.55 23.22 8.83
CA ARG A 238 4.34 21.97 8.08
C ARG A 238 5.04 21.92 6.72
N GLN A 239 5.29 23.07 6.10
CA GLN A 239 5.92 23.17 4.77
C GLN A 239 7.40 23.56 4.83
N ASP A 240 7.92 23.91 6.02
CA ASP A 240 9.26 24.47 6.19
C ASP A 240 9.77 24.14 7.60
N HIS A 241 10.55 23.08 7.72
CA HIS A 241 11.13 22.64 8.99
C HIS A 241 12.32 21.69 8.77
N PRO A 242 13.32 21.67 9.66
CA PRO A 242 14.43 20.71 9.56
C PRO A 242 13.96 19.27 9.82
N THR A 243 14.81 18.31 9.47
CA THR A 243 14.59 16.90 9.84
C THR A 243 14.46 16.74 11.36
N VAL A 244 13.46 15.99 11.79
CA VAL A 244 13.28 15.54 13.17
C VAL A 244 13.27 14.02 13.21
N ILE A 245 14.31 13.41 13.79
CA ILE A 245 14.31 11.98 14.10
C ILE A 245 14.38 11.81 15.62
N GLN A 246 13.52 10.95 16.16
CA GLN A 246 13.50 10.56 17.57
C GLN A 246 13.40 9.04 17.69
N VAL A 247 14.37 8.44 18.38
CA VAL A 247 14.33 7.02 18.75
C VAL A 247 13.57 6.94 20.07
N LEU A 248 12.36 6.40 20.03
CA LEU A 248 11.45 6.33 21.19
C LEU A 248 11.65 5.04 21.98
N LEU A 249 11.98 3.95 21.27
CA LEU A 249 12.36 2.66 21.85
C LEU A 249 13.53 2.09 21.06
N GLU A 250 14.51 1.53 21.76
CA GLU A 250 15.68 0.85 21.19
C GLU A 250 15.80 -0.59 21.75
N ILE A 251 15.92 -1.56 20.84
CA ILE A 251 16.08 -2.98 21.15
C ILE A 251 17.30 -3.19 22.07
N GLY A 252 17.14 -4.04 23.08
CA GLY A 252 18.18 -4.35 24.06
C GLY A 252 18.30 -3.31 25.18
N ARG A 253 17.94 -2.05 24.92
CA ARG A 253 17.95 -0.97 25.91
C ARG A 253 16.61 -0.83 26.61
N ASP A 254 15.54 -0.67 25.84
CA ASP A 254 14.20 -0.47 26.38
C ASP A 254 13.49 -1.82 26.54
N LYS A 255 12.99 -2.04 27.76
CA LYS A 255 12.38 -3.30 28.18
C LYS A 255 10.95 -3.07 28.62
N ASP A 256 10.11 -4.07 28.40
CA ASP A 256 8.76 -4.09 28.92
C ASP A 256 8.71 -4.46 30.42
N ILE A 257 7.51 -4.46 31.00
CA ILE A 257 7.32 -4.77 32.42
C ILE A 257 7.72 -6.20 32.81
N THR A 258 7.93 -7.09 31.84
CA THR A 258 8.42 -8.46 32.06
C THR A 258 9.94 -8.58 31.92
N GLY A 259 10.63 -7.50 31.55
CA GLY A 259 12.08 -7.47 31.36
C GLY A 259 12.54 -7.90 29.96
N GLU A 260 11.62 -8.18 29.05
CA GLU A 260 11.89 -8.51 27.64
C GLU A 260 12.12 -7.23 26.83
N SER A 261 12.99 -7.30 25.82
CA SER A 261 13.22 -6.14 24.93
C SER A 261 11.97 -5.79 24.14
N MET A 262 11.79 -4.50 23.85
CA MET A 262 10.74 -4.02 22.95
C MET A 262 11.28 -3.77 21.52
N PRO A 263 10.43 -3.83 20.48
CA PRO A 263 10.84 -3.49 19.12
C PRO A 263 11.32 -2.05 19.03
N ASN A 264 12.20 -1.75 18.07
CA ASN A 264 12.57 -0.36 17.82
C ASN A 264 11.33 0.43 17.40
N LEU A 265 11.19 1.64 17.94
CA LEU A 265 10.17 2.59 17.54
C LEU A 265 10.82 3.93 17.23
N ILE A 266 10.82 4.31 15.96
CA ILE A 266 11.49 5.51 15.47
C ILE A 266 10.45 6.45 14.86
N TYR A 267 10.38 7.67 15.39
CA TYR A 267 9.64 8.77 14.79
C TYR A 267 10.55 9.52 13.82
N VAL A 268 10.07 9.76 12.60
CA VAL A 268 10.77 10.47 11.54
C VAL A 268 9.85 11.53 10.95
N SER A 269 10.29 12.78 10.97
CA SER A 269 9.75 13.83 10.13
C SER A 269 10.89 14.36 9.27
N ARG A 270 10.83 14.11 7.97
CA ARG A 270 11.87 14.52 7.02
C ARG A 270 11.95 16.04 6.89
N HIS A 271 13.08 16.57 6.48
CA HIS A 271 13.20 18.01 6.19
C HIS A 271 12.19 18.40 5.10
N LYS A 272 11.43 19.47 5.35
CA LYS A 272 10.63 20.16 4.35
C LYS A 272 11.12 21.58 4.13
N SER A 273 11.14 22.01 2.87
CA SER A 273 11.42 23.39 2.51
C SER A 273 10.46 23.83 1.43
N LYS A 274 9.99 25.07 1.50
CA LYS A 274 9.10 25.69 0.49
C LYS A 274 9.73 25.74 -0.91
N THR A 275 11.05 25.63 -1.00
CA THR A 275 11.82 25.71 -2.25
C THR A 275 12.10 24.36 -2.89
N SER A 276 11.80 23.25 -2.20
CA SER A 276 12.14 21.90 -2.66
C SER A 276 10.88 21.03 -2.80
N PRO A 277 10.68 20.35 -3.94
CA PRO A 277 9.54 19.46 -4.11
C PRO A 277 9.67 18.26 -3.15
N HIS A 278 8.58 17.90 -2.48
CA HIS A 278 8.60 16.85 -1.46
C HIS A 278 7.93 15.53 -1.91
N HIS A 279 7.27 15.49 -3.08
CA HIS A 279 6.72 14.25 -3.66
C HIS A 279 5.78 13.44 -2.73
N PHE A 280 5.04 14.12 -1.84
CA PHE A 280 4.02 13.53 -0.95
C PHE A 280 4.50 12.21 -0.28
N LYS A 281 3.66 11.16 -0.29
CA LYS A 281 3.96 9.85 0.31
C LYS A 281 5.15 9.14 -0.32
N ALA A 282 5.35 9.25 -1.64
CA ALA A 282 6.50 8.65 -2.32
C ALA A 282 7.84 9.14 -1.74
N GLY A 283 7.95 10.45 -1.54
CA GLY A 283 9.15 11.04 -0.96
C GLY A 283 9.31 10.72 0.52
N ALA A 284 8.21 10.61 1.27
CA ALA A 284 8.24 10.19 2.68
C ALA A 284 8.77 8.76 2.81
N LEU A 285 8.26 7.85 1.97
CA LEU A 285 8.75 6.47 1.89
C LEU A 285 10.21 6.39 1.46
N ASN A 286 10.65 7.20 0.49
CA ASN A 286 12.06 7.25 0.08
C ASN A 286 12.99 7.75 1.19
N ALA A 287 12.57 8.77 1.95
CA ALA A 287 13.29 9.18 3.15
C ALA A 287 13.39 8.04 4.17
N LEU A 288 12.30 7.30 4.41
CA LEU A 288 12.32 6.13 5.29
C LEU A 288 13.22 5.00 4.79
N VAL A 289 13.22 4.69 3.48
CA VAL A 289 14.13 3.68 2.91
C VAL A 289 15.58 4.04 3.22
N ARG A 290 15.94 5.33 3.08
CA ARG A 290 17.30 5.80 3.40
C ARG A 290 17.60 5.80 4.89
N VAL A 291 16.73 6.39 5.71
CA VAL A 291 16.92 6.46 7.18
C VAL A 291 17.03 5.07 7.80
N SER A 292 16.14 4.15 7.44
CA SER A 292 16.19 2.78 7.94
C SER A 292 17.42 2.02 7.45
N ALA A 293 17.93 2.28 6.24
CA ALA A 293 19.19 1.66 5.78
C ALA A 293 20.39 2.05 6.65
N ILE A 294 20.40 3.27 7.20
CA ILE A 294 21.43 3.73 8.12
C ILE A 294 21.27 3.13 9.53
N MET A 295 20.03 2.91 9.98
CA MET A 295 19.72 2.51 11.36
C MET A 295 19.63 1.00 11.56
N THR A 296 18.91 0.28 10.72
CA THR A 296 18.57 -1.15 10.93
C THR A 296 18.84 -2.02 9.70
N ASN A 297 18.72 -1.43 8.50
CA ASN A 297 18.89 -2.03 7.18
C ASN A 297 18.20 -3.38 7.01
N ALA A 298 16.94 -3.50 7.43
CA ALA A 298 16.24 -4.78 7.33
C ALA A 298 16.05 -5.19 5.85
N PRO A 299 16.26 -6.47 5.48
CA PRO A 299 16.10 -6.92 4.11
C PRO A 299 14.64 -6.91 3.61
N ILE A 300 13.68 -6.83 4.53
CA ILE A 300 12.25 -6.77 4.22
C ILE A 300 11.68 -5.46 4.75
N VAL A 301 10.86 -4.80 3.93
CA VAL A 301 10.17 -3.55 4.26
C VAL A 301 8.67 -3.75 4.11
N LEU A 302 7.89 -3.54 5.17
CA LEU A 302 6.43 -3.48 5.11
C LEU A 302 5.98 -2.02 4.99
N THR A 303 5.14 -1.69 4.02
CA THR A 303 4.47 -0.38 3.96
C THR A 303 3.04 -0.45 4.45
N LEU A 304 2.66 0.50 5.30
CA LEU A 304 1.31 0.67 5.83
C LEU A 304 0.88 2.13 5.78
N ASP A 305 -0.40 2.32 5.46
CA ASP A 305 -1.11 3.55 5.76
C ASP A 305 -1.46 3.63 7.25
N CYS A 306 -1.60 4.84 7.77
CA CYS A 306 -1.86 5.08 9.18
C CYS A 306 -3.19 4.51 9.70
N ASP A 307 -4.16 4.31 8.80
CA ASP A 307 -5.49 3.78 9.04
C ASP A 307 -5.58 2.27 8.75
N MET A 308 -4.47 1.59 8.46
CA MET A 308 -4.42 0.16 8.12
C MET A 308 -3.64 -0.64 9.15
N TYR A 309 -4.33 -1.09 10.20
CA TYR A 309 -3.72 -1.88 11.27
C TYR A 309 -3.61 -3.37 10.89
N SER A 310 -2.73 -4.08 11.59
CA SER A 310 -2.60 -5.53 11.43
C SER A 310 -3.66 -6.28 12.23
N ASN A 311 -4.42 -7.11 11.52
CA ASN A 311 -5.51 -7.92 12.07
C ASN A 311 -5.12 -9.39 12.29
N ASP A 312 -4.01 -9.87 11.72
CA ASP A 312 -3.46 -11.20 11.98
C ASP A 312 -1.98 -11.06 12.40
N PRO A 313 -1.64 -11.35 13.68
CA PRO A 313 -0.27 -11.20 14.17
C PRO A 313 0.72 -12.19 13.55
N GLN A 314 0.24 -13.20 12.83
CA GLN A 314 1.06 -14.18 12.11
C GLN A 314 1.26 -13.81 10.63
N THR A 315 0.85 -12.62 10.22
CA THR A 315 1.06 -12.12 8.84
C THR A 315 2.51 -12.20 8.38
N PRO A 316 3.53 -11.81 9.19
CA PRO A 316 4.93 -11.94 8.79
C PRO A 316 5.35 -13.37 8.44
N HIS A 317 4.79 -14.39 9.11
CA HIS A 317 5.09 -15.79 8.82
C HIS A 317 4.59 -16.20 7.43
N ARG A 318 3.44 -15.67 7.01
CA ARG A 318 2.89 -15.92 5.67
C ARG A 318 3.79 -15.33 4.60
N MET A 319 4.28 -14.11 4.84
CA MET A 319 5.25 -13.46 3.97
C MET A 319 6.55 -14.27 3.88
N LEU A 320 7.09 -14.75 5.01
CA LEU A 320 8.32 -15.53 5.03
C LEU A 320 8.22 -16.83 4.23
N CYS A 321 7.03 -17.44 4.13
CA CYS A 321 6.83 -18.63 3.31
C CYS A 321 7.15 -18.38 1.82
N PHE A 322 6.98 -17.15 1.33
CA PHE A 322 7.31 -16.78 -0.06
C PHE A 322 8.77 -16.35 -0.20
N PHE A 323 9.28 -15.50 0.69
CA PHE A 323 10.68 -15.03 0.63
C PHE A 323 11.73 -16.11 0.98
N SER A 324 11.28 -17.20 1.60
CA SER A 324 12.10 -18.39 1.89
C SER A 324 12.04 -19.44 0.77
N ASP A 325 11.18 -19.29 -0.24
CA ASP A 325 11.15 -20.19 -1.39
C ASP A 325 12.30 -19.85 -2.35
N PRO A 326 13.30 -20.74 -2.52
CA PRO A 326 14.44 -20.48 -3.40
C PRO A 326 14.05 -20.27 -4.87
N LYS A 327 12.89 -20.79 -5.30
CA LYS A 327 12.40 -20.62 -6.68
C LYS A 327 11.81 -19.24 -6.93
N LEU A 328 11.15 -18.66 -5.93
CA LEU A 328 10.53 -17.34 -6.05
C LEU A 328 11.53 -16.22 -5.71
N ARG A 329 12.35 -16.42 -4.68
CA ARG A 329 13.22 -15.40 -4.06
C ARG A 329 14.05 -14.55 -5.03
N PRO A 330 14.70 -15.08 -6.09
CA PRO A 330 15.58 -14.27 -6.94
C PRO A 330 14.86 -13.12 -7.65
N ASN A 331 13.60 -13.33 -8.03
CA ASN A 331 12.81 -12.37 -8.80
C ASN A 331 11.61 -11.86 -8.01
N LEU A 332 11.39 -12.29 -6.76
CA LEU A 332 10.29 -11.81 -5.92
C LEU A 332 10.63 -10.43 -5.37
N GLY A 333 9.96 -9.42 -5.94
CA GLY A 333 10.05 -8.05 -5.49
C GLY A 333 9.21 -7.79 -4.25
N TYR A 334 7.94 -8.20 -4.25
CA TYR A 334 7.04 -7.95 -3.13
C TYR A 334 5.89 -8.95 -3.00
N VAL A 335 5.33 -9.04 -1.78
CA VAL A 335 4.11 -9.79 -1.46
C VAL A 335 3.02 -8.80 -1.06
N GLN A 336 1.95 -8.73 -1.84
CA GLN A 336 0.81 -7.84 -1.61
C GLN A 336 -0.33 -8.61 -0.93
N PHE A 337 -0.84 -8.06 0.16
CA PHE A 337 -2.08 -8.51 0.80
C PHE A 337 -3.27 -7.66 0.34
N PRO A 338 -4.51 -8.19 0.33
CA PRO A 338 -5.68 -7.40 0.01
C PRO A 338 -5.88 -6.29 1.04
N GLN A 339 -6.30 -5.12 0.58
CA GLN A 339 -6.91 -4.12 1.46
C GLN A 339 -8.34 -4.56 1.76
N ILE A 340 -8.65 -4.69 3.04
CA ILE A 340 -9.95 -5.06 3.54
C ILE A 340 -10.33 -4.01 4.58
N PHE A 341 -11.59 -3.59 4.55
CA PHE A 341 -12.06 -2.48 5.35
C PHE A 341 -13.07 -2.92 6.39
N HIS A 342 -13.10 -2.24 7.52
CA HIS A 342 -14.12 -2.39 8.55
C HIS A 342 -14.98 -1.13 8.66
N GLY A 343 -16.09 -1.20 9.40
CA GLY A 343 -17.00 -0.06 9.58
C GLY A 343 -17.90 0.26 8.38
N LEU A 344 -17.88 -0.59 7.34
CA LEU A 344 -18.83 -0.51 6.23
C LEU A 344 -20.25 -0.77 6.73
N ASN A 345 -21.19 0.05 6.26
CA ASN A 345 -22.62 -0.23 6.48
C ASN A 345 -23.04 -1.44 5.61
N LYS A 346 -24.18 -2.04 5.95
CA LYS A 346 -24.69 -3.25 5.28
C LYS A 346 -24.87 -3.08 3.76
N ASP A 347 -25.20 -1.86 3.34
CA ASP A 347 -25.55 -1.57 1.96
C ASP A 347 -24.36 -1.13 1.09
N ASP A 348 -23.22 -0.78 1.72
CA ASP A 348 -22.03 -0.19 1.11
C ASP A 348 -22.37 0.80 -0.02
N ILE A 349 -23.18 1.82 0.31
CA ILE A 349 -23.76 2.74 -0.70
C ILE A 349 -22.71 3.53 -1.50
N TYR A 350 -21.47 3.62 -0.99
CA TYR A 350 -20.34 4.25 -1.67
C TYR A 350 -19.42 3.25 -2.39
N ALA A 351 -19.71 1.95 -2.31
CA ALA A 351 -18.92 0.86 -2.88
C ALA A 351 -17.44 0.88 -2.44
N CYS A 352 -17.19 1.23 -1.19
CA CYS A 352 -15.86 1.46 -0.63
C CYS A 352 -15.07 0.16 -0.40
N GLU A 353 -15.69 -1.03 -0.52
CA GLU A 353 -14.94 -2.29 -0.45
C GLU A 353 -13.93 -2.46 -1.59
N PHE A 354 -14.17 -1.84 -2.76
CA PHE A 354 -13.35 -1.97 -3.98
C PHE A 354 -12.88 -3.41 -4.27
N LYS A 355 -13.74 -4.42 -4.03
CA LYS A 355 -13.41 -5.86 -4.14
C LYS A 355 -12.69 -6.24 -5.43
N ARG A 356 -13.02 -5.58 -6.54
CA ARG A 356 -12.35 -5.83 -7.83
C ARG A 356 -10.87 -5.48 -7.80
N LEU A 357 -10.53 -4.30 -7.29
CA LEU A 357 -9.15 -3.82 -7.21
C LEU A 357 -8.33 -4.64 -6.21
N PHE A 358 -8.88 -4.90 -5.03
CA PHE A 358 -8.10 -5.46 -3.92
C PHE A 358 -8.16 -6.99 -3.76
N GLN A 359 -9.18 -7.66 -4.29
CA GLN A 359 -9.40 -9.09 -4.06
C GLN A 359 -9.54 -9.92 -5.33
N ILE A 360 -10.26 -9.42 -6.35
CA ILE A 360 -10.60 -10.23 -7.54
C ILE A 360 -9.55 -10.12 -8.63
N ASN A 361 -9.22 -8.92 -9.10
CA ASN A 361 -8.25 -8.72 -10.17
C ASN A 361 -6.83 -9.21 -9.80
N PRO A 362 -6.34 -9.02 -8.54
CA PRO A 362 -5.05 -9.56 -8.11
C PRO A 362 -4.88 -11.06 -8.33
N VAL A 363 -5.94 -11.87 -8.19
CA VAL A 363 -5.93 -13.33 -8.46
C VAL A 363 -5.56 -13.61 -9.92
N GLY A 364 -6.02 -12.77 -10.85
CA GLY A 364 -5.68 -12.83 -12.26
C GLY A 364 -4.25 -12.43 -12.56
N MET A 365 -3.81 -11.32 -11.96
CA MET A 365 -2.45 -10.81 -12.13
C MET A 365 -1.40 -11.75 -11.52
N ASP A 366 -1.72 -12.43 -10.42
CA ASP A 366 -0.82 -13.38 -9.74
C ASP A 366 -0.47 -14.60 -10.57
N GLY A 367 -1.30 -14.97 -11.55
CA GLY A 367 -0.96 -16.00 -12.52
C GLY A 367 -0.17 -15.48 -13.73
N LEU A 368 0.09 -14.17 -13.81
CA LEU A 368 1.00 -13.56 -14.76
C LEU A 368 2.34 -13.29 -14.07
N GLN A 369 2.60 -12.05 -13.65
CA GLN A 369 3.84 -11.66 -12.94
C GLN A 369 3.58 -11.21 -11.50
N GLY A 370 2.34 -11.24 -11.01
CA GLY A 370 1.98 -10.77 -9.67
C GLY A 370 1.08 -9.54 -9.66
N PRO A 371 0.38 -9.26 -8.54
CA PRO A 371 -0.50 -8.10 -8.42
C PRO A 371 0.28 -6.78 -8.36
N SER A 372 -0.39 -5.67 -8.71
CA SER A 372 0.16 -4.32 -8.49
C SER A 372 0.30 -3.98 -7.01
N TYR A 373 1.28 -3.14 -6.68
CA TYR A 373 1.33 -2.46 -5.38
C TYR A 373 0.18 -1.46 -5.28
N VAL A 374 -0.52 -1.48 -4.15
CA VAL A 374 -1.71 -0.64 -3.89
C VAL A 374 -1.57 0.28 -2.68
N GLY A 375 -0.35 0.53 -2.20
CA GLY A 375 -0.07 1.60 -1.22
C GLY A 375 0.08 1.16 0.24
N THR A 376 -0.46 0.00 0.62
CA THR A 376 -0.43 -0.53 1.99
C THR A 376 -0.49 -2.07 1.99
N GLY A 377 -0.16 -2.69 3.12
CA GLY A 377 -0.21 -4.14 3.31
C GLY A 377 0.75 -4.90 2.38
N CYS A 378 1.89 -4.29 2.05
CA CYS A 378 2.83 -4.82 1.07
C CYS A 378 4.22 -5.02 1.67
N PHE A 379 4.75 -6.24 1.56
CA PHE A 379 6.09 -6.58 2.00
C PHE A 379 7.05 -6.61 0.81
N PHE A 380 7.96 -5.65 0.75
CA PHE A 380 9.01 -5.54 -0.26
C PHE A 380 10.30 -6.22 0.20
N SER A 381 10.98 -6.87 -0.73
CA SER A 381 12.43 -7.07 -0.61
C SER A 381 13.10 -5.72 -0.76
N ARG A 382 13.92 -5.28 0.20
CA ARG A 382 14.63 -3.99 0.15
C ARG A 382 15.43 -3.83 -1.14
N ARG A 383 15.91 -4.93 -1.73
CA ARG A 383 16.67 -4.95 -2.99
C ARG A 383 15.93 -4.31 -4.16
N VAL A 384 14.58 -4.30 -4.18
CA VAL A 384 13.79 -3.70 -5.28
C VAL A 384 14.01 -2.20 -5.43
N PHE A 385 14.37 -1.53 -4.34
CA PHE A 385 14.61 -0.08 -4.35
C PHE A 385 15.93 0.29 -5.02
N PHE A 386 16.73 -0.68 -5.45
CA PHE A 386 18.07 -0.50 -6.02
C PHE A 386 18.18 -1.08 -7.44
N GLY A 387 17.13 -0.93 -8.25
CA GLY A 387 17.08 -1.36 -9.65
C GLY A 387 16.49 -2.75 -9.88
N GLY A 388 16.46 -3.20 -11.14
CA GLY A 388 15.90 -4.49 -11.55
C GLY A 388 16.63 -5.70 -10.93
N PRO A 389 16.03 -6.90 -10.96
CA PRO A 389 16.60 -8.10 -10.35
C PRO A 389 17.97 -8.46 -10.95
N SER A 390 18.14 -8.25 -12.25
CA SER A 390 19.42 -8.47 -12.97
C SER A 390 20.30 -7.22 -13.12
N SER A 391 19.87 -6.06 -12.63
CA SER A 391 20.56 -4.78 -12.81
C SER A 391 20.57 -3.98 -11.49
N PHE A 392 21.60 -4.19 -10.68
CA PHE A 392 21.79 -3.43 -9.44
C PHE A 392 22.29 -2.01 -9.73
N LEU A 393 21.70 -1.04 -9.04
CA LEU A 393 22.10 0.36 -9.05
C LEU A 393 22.64 0.72 -7.66
N ALA A 394 23.93 1.06 -7.59
CA ALA A 394 24.53 1.46 -6.34
C ALA A 394 24.00 2.85 -5.90
N PRO A 395 23.66 3.01 -4.60
CA PRO A 395 23.36 4.32 -4.04
C PRO A 395 24.63 5.15 -3.86
N GLU A 396 24.44 6.41 -3.49
CA GLU A 396 25.48 7.44 -3.38
C GLU A 396 26.53 7.11 -2.31
N ILE A 397 26.12 6.43 -1.23
CA ILE A 397 27.00 6.04 -0.11
C ILE A 397 26.88 4.54 0.20
N PRO A 398 27.96 3.86 0.65
CA PRO A 398 27.96 2.43 0.95
C PRO A 398 26.94 1.99 2.00
N GLU A 399 26.65 2.85 2.98
CA GLU A 399 25.74 2.57 4.10
C GLU A 399 24.29 2.42 3.65
N LEU A 400 23.92 2.97 2.49
CA LEU A 400 22.58 2.82 1.92
C LEU A 400 22.39 1.51 1.16
N ARG A 401 23.46 0.73 0.94
CA ARG A 401 23.35 -0.49 0.15
C ARG A 401 22.52 -1.55 0.91
N PRO A 402 21.70 -2.35 0.21
CA PRO A 402 20.88 -3.38 0.84
C PRO A 402 21.68 -4.54 1.45
N ASP A 403 22.97 -4.67 1.11
CA ASP A 403 23.91 -5.66 1.66
C ASP A 403 24.80 -5.09 2.78
N HIS A 404 24.65 -3.81 3.13
CA HIS A 404 25.40 -3.19 4.22
C HIS A 404 24.96 -3.74 5.58
N VAL A 405 25.92 -4.10 6.43
CA VAL A 405 25.64 -4.60 7.79
C VAL A 405 25.78 -3.45 8.78
N VAL A 406 24.68 -3.10 9.43
CA VAL A 406 24.68 -2.09 10.50
C VAL A 406 25.23 -2.71 11.79
N SER A 407 26.35 -2.18 12.29
CA SER A 407 27.03 -2.70 13.47
C SER A 407 26.96 -1.79 14.71
N LYS A 408 26.47 -0.55 14.54
CA LYS A 408 26.40 0.45 15.61
C LYS A 408 24.97 0.57 16.13
N PRO A 409 24.77 0.88 17.44
CA PRO A 409 23.45 1.19 17.99
C PRO A 409 22.77 2.34 17.25
N ILE A 410 21.44 2.33 17.17
CA ILE A 410 20.67 3.32 16.40
C ILE A 410 20.74 4.72 16.99
N GLN A 411 21.01 4.82 18.30
CA GLN A 411 21.22 6.09 18.98
C GLN A 411 22.67 6.61 18.94
N ALA A 412 23.60 5.88 18.30
CA ALA A 412 24.98 6.36 18.17
C ALA A 412 25.01 7.68 17.39
N GLN A 413 25.79 8.67 17.87
CA GLN A 413 25.83 10.02 17.31
C GLN A 413 26.10 10.05 15.80
N LEU A 414 27.01 9.19 15.31
CA LEU A 414 27.31 9.06 13.89
C LEU A 414 26.14 8.52 13.07
N VAL A 415 25.40 7.54 13.62
CA VAL A 415 24.21 6.95 12.97
C VAL A 415 23.10 7.99 12.89
N LEU A 416 22.83 8.70 13.98
CA LEU A 416 21.84 9.79 14.02
C LEU A 416 22.22 10.93 13.08
N ALA A 417 23.47 11.37 13.05
CA ALA A 417 23.93 12.44 12.16
C ALA A 417 23.73 12.06 10.68
N LEU A 418 24.14 10.85 10.30
CA LEU A 418 23.98 10.35 8.95
C LEU A 418 22.49 10.15 8.58
N ALA A 419 21.67 9.67 9.52
CA ALA A 419 20.23 9.55 9.33
C ALA A 419 19.56 10.91 9.07
N HIS A 420 19.97 11.97 9.78
CA HIS A 420 19.49 13.33 9.51
C HIS A 420 19.95 13.84 8.14
N GLN A 421 21.19 13.56 7.75
CA GLN A 421 21.74 13.93 6.45
C GLN A 421 20.97 13.28 5.29
N VAL A 422 20.69 11.97 5.36
CA VAL A 422 19.97 11.27 4.28
C VAL A 422 18.48 11.59 4.22
N ALA A 423 17.92 12.17 5.29
CA ALA A 423 16.55 12.66 5.35
C ALA A 423 16.39 14.12 4.90
N ASP A 424 17.48 14.79 4.51
CA ASP A 424 17.46 16.17 4.06
C ASP A 424 16.69 16.34 2.73
N CYS A 425 15.98 17.46 2.57
CA CYS A 425 15.16 17.74 1.40
C CYS A 425 15.98 17.88 0.11
N LYS A 426 17.27 18.20 0.21
CA LYS A 426 18.19 18.33 -0.92
C LYS A 426 18.96 17.05 -1.21
N TYR A 427 18.85 16.01 -0.38
CA TYR A 427 19.60 14.77 -0.56
C TYR A 427 19.36 14.15 -1.94
N GLU A 428 18.14 14.25 -2.46
CA GLU A 428 17.73 13.64 -3.72
C GLU A 428 18.16 14.45 -4.96
N ASN A 429 18.70 15.66 -4.78
CA ASN A 429 19.13 16.51 -5.88
C ASN A 429 20.28 15.86 -6.65
N GLN A 430 20.14 15.74 -7.97
CA GLN A 430 21.13 15.12 -8.86
C GLN A 430 21.40 13.63 -8.54
N THR A 431 20.47 12.97 -7.85
CA THR A 431 20.52 11.53 -7.58
C THR A 431 19.55 10.74 -8.46
N ASN A 432 19.58 9.41 -8.33
CA ASN A 432 18.60 8.54 -8.99
C ASN A 432 17.35 8.26 -8.15
N TRP A 433 17.23 8.82 -6.94
CA TRP A 433 16.05 8.64 -6.08
C TRP A 433 14.78 9.18 -6.74
N GLY A 434 13.69 8.43 -6.61
CA GLY A 434 12.41 8.77 -7.25
C GLY A 434 12.33 8.39 -8.73
N SER A 435 13.45 8.30 -9.44
CA SER A 435 13.46 7.98 -10.88
C SER A 435 13.84 6.51 -11.15
N LYS A 436 14.95 6.04 -10.57
CA LYS A 436 15.45 4.66 -10.69
C LYS A 436 15.73 3.97 -9.35
N LEU A 437 15.90 4.73 -8.28
CA LEU A 437 16.02 4.23 -6.90
C LEU A 437 14.75 4.55 -6.11
N GLY A 438 14.42 3.70 -5.14
CA GLY A 438 13.26 3.89 -4.25
C GLY A 438 11.89 3.78 -4.92
N PHE A 439 10.88 4.29 -4.24
CA PHE A 439 9.53 4.53 -4.76
C PHE A 439 9.57 5.57 -5.89
N ARG A 440 8.77 5.35 -6.94
CA ARG A 440 8.85 6.10 -8.20
C ARG A 440 7.99 7.37 -8.15
N TYR A 441 8.57 8.49 -8.57
CA TYR A 441 7.92 9.79 -8.71
C TYR A 441 7.32 9.97 -10.10
N GLY A 442 6.38 10.90 -10.23
CA GLY A 442 5.80 11.31 -11.52
C GLY A 442 4.33 10.96 -11.70
N SER A 443 3.66 10.51 -10.63
CA SER A 443 2.21 10.34 -10.61
C SER A 443 1.65 10.56 -9.21
N LEU A 444 0.41 11.04 -9.09
CA LEU A 444 -0.36 11.11 -7.84
C LEU A 444 -0.79 9.73 -7.28
N VAL A 445 -0.59 8.66 -8.04
CA VAL A 445 -0.75 7.26 -7.62
C VAL A 445 0.63 6.59 -7.62
N GLU A 446 1.48 7.02 -6.69
CA GLU A 446 2.85 6.53 -6.59
C GLU A 446 2.93 5.03 -6.33
N ASP A 447 1.89 4.48 -5.69
CA ASP A 447 1.72 3.08 -5.40
C ASP A 447 1.61 2.24 -6.68
N TYR A 448 0.58 2.52 -7.47
CA TYR A 448 0.35 1.91 -8.77
C TYR A 448 1.58 2.10 -9.67
N PHE A 449 2.11 3.32 -9.73
CA PHE A 449 3.24 3.65 -10.60
C PHE A 449 4.52 2.94 -10.16
N THR A 450 4.81 2.86 -8.87
CA THR A 450 5.98 2.12 -8.36
C THR A 450 5.85 0.63 -8.66
N GLY A 451 4.71 0.01 -8.34
CA GLY A 451 4.48 -1.41 -8.61
C GLY A 451 4.61 -1.75 -10.09
N TYR A 452 4.00 -0.92 -10.96
CA TYR A 452 4.09 -1.03 -12.41
C TYR A 452 5.54 -0.95 -12.92
N ARG A 453 6.29 0.05 -12.47
CA ARG A 453 7.68 0.28 -12.88
C ARG A 453 8.59 -0.85 -12.43
N LEU A 454 8.44 -1.35 -11.21
CA LEU A 454 9.22 -2.48 -10.70
C LEU A 454 8.99 -3.74 -11.55
N GLN A 455 7.76 -4.03 -11.94
CA GLN A 455 7.47 -5.19 -12.79
C GLN A 455 7.97 -4.98 -14.23
N CYS A 456 7.90 -3.76 -14.78
CA CYS A 456 8.55 -3.45 -16.05
C CYS A 456 10.08 -3.61 -16.01
N GLU A 457 10.69 -3.50 -14.83
CA GLU A 457 12.12 -3.74 -14.60
C GLU A 457 12.44 -5.24 -14.40
N GLY A 458 11.42 -6.11 -14.38
CA GLY A 458 11.53 -7.56 -14.33
C GLY A 458 11.26 -8.20 -12.96
N TRP A 459 10.85 -7.44 -11.96
CA TRP A 459 10.44 -8.00 -10.66
C TRP A 459 9.07 -8.66 -10.76
N ASN A 460 8.90 -9.81 -10.10
CA ASN A 460 7.60 -10.43 -9.87
C ASN A 460 7.04 -10.03 -8.52
N SER A 461 5.73 -10.15 -8.33
CA SER A 461 5.08 -10.06 -7.04
C SER A 461 4.18 -11.26 -6.78
N VAL A 462 3.72 -11.39 -5.53
CA VAL A 462 2.82 -12.46 -5.11
C VAL A 462 1.59 -11.87 -4.43
N PHE A 463 0.41 -12.39 -4.76
CA PHE A 463 -0.82 -12.09 -4.03
C PHE A 463 -1.05 -13.10 -2.89
N CYS A 464 -1.12 -12.61 -1.65
CA CYS A 464 -1.41 -13.44 -0.48
C CYS A 464 -2.76 -13.04 0.13
N HIS A 465 -3.79 -13.86 -0.10
CA HIS A 465 -5.14 -13.65 0.42
C HIS A 465 -5.50 -14.72 1.46
N PRO A 466 -5.15 -14.53 2.75
CA PRO A 466 -5.54 -15.45 3.82
C PRO A 466 -7.04 -15.34 4.17
N ASN A 467 -7.62 -16.41 4.72
CA ASN A 467 -9.03 -16.45 5.14
C ASN A 467 -9.38 -15.37 6.18
N ARG A 468 -8.49 -15.15 7.15
CA ARG A 468 -8.57 -14.00 8.06
C ARG A 468 -7.83 -12.85 7.40
N ALA A 469 -8.49 -11.70 7.26
CA ALA A 469 -7.86 -10.48 6.75
C ALA A 469 -6.56 -10.20 7.53
N ALA A 470 -5.45 -10.03 6.81
CA ALA A 470 -4.15 -9.74 7.41
C ALA A 470 -4.09 -8.29 7.93
N PHE A 471 -4.70 -7.39 7.18
CA PHE A 471 -4.80 -5.97 7.46
C PHE A 471 -6.26 -5.56 7.38
N LEU A 472 -6.65 -4.65 8.26
CA LEU A 472 -7.96 -4.02 8.28
C LEU A 472 -7.75 -2.52 8.38
N GLY A 473 -8.52 -1.76 7.61
CA GLY A 473 -8.48 -0.31 7.72
C GLY A 473 -9.80 0.38 7.56
N GLU A 474 -9.74 1.70 7.68
CA GLU A 474 -10.90 2.57 7.67
C GLU A 474 -11.30 2.95 6.23
N VAL A 475 -12.57 3.28 6.06
CA VAL A 475 -13.12 3.76 4.78
C VAL A 475 -13.53 5.21 4.90
N PRO A 476 -13.49 5.97 3.79
CA PRO A 476 -14.14 7.26 3.73
C PRO A 476 -15.63 7.13 4.09
N ILE A 477 -16.07 7.85 5.13
CA ILE A 477 -17.46 7.83 5.61
C ILE A 477 -18.34 8.89 4.95
N THR A 478 -17.75 9.81 4.17
CA THR A 478 -18.47 10.87 3.46
C THR A 478 -18.27 10.76 1.96
N LEU A 479 -19.31 11.15 1.19
CA LEU A 479 -19.23 11.18 -0.27
C LEU A 479 -18.12 12.13 -0.76
N ASN A 480 -17.90 13.25 -0.08
CA ASN A 480 -16.87 14.22 -0.45
C ASN A 480 -15.46 13.61 -0.38
N ASP A 481 -15.19 12.79 0.64
CA ASP A 481 -13.91 12.11 0.78
C ASP A 481 -13.73 11.02 -0.29
N VAL A 482 -14.80 10.24 -0.57
CA VAL A 482 -14.81 9.24 -1.66
C VAL A 482 -14.52 9.89 -3.02
N LEU A 483 -15.19 11.01 -3.33
CA LEU A 483 -15.01 11.74 -4.58
C LEU A 483 -13.63 12.38 -4.67
N SER A 484 -13.11 12.92 -3.56
CA SER A 484 -11.76 13.50 -3.51
C SER A 484 -10.69 12.43 -3.74
N GLN A 485 -10.83 11.27 -3.12
CA GLN A 485 -9.95 10.12 -3.32
C GLN A 485 -10.01 9.62 -4.78
N THR A 486 -11.22 9.42 -5.31
CA THR A 486 -11.44 8.97 -6.69
C THR A 486 -10.86 9.96 -7.70
N LYS A 487 -11.05 11.27 -7.50
CA LYS A 487 -10.46 12.32 -8.34
C LYS A 487 -8.94 12.22 -8.38
N ARG A 488 -8.29 12.07 -7.22
CA ARG A 488 -6.82 11.92 -7.13
C ARG A 488 -6.35 10.68 -7.89
N TRP A 489 -7.02 9.54 -7.72
CA TRP A 489 -6.71 8.32 -8.47
C TRP A 489 -6.85 8.53 -9.97
N CYS A 490 -7.95 9.13 -10.41
CA CYS A 490 -8.20 9.40 -11.82
C CYS A 490 -7.10 10.27 -12.44
N VAL A 491 -6.73 11.37 -11.78
CA VAL A 491 -5.64 12.25 -12.26
C VAL A 491 -4.34 11.47 -12.33
N GLY A 492 -3.96 10.77 -11.27
CA GLY A 492 -2.71 10.01 -11.23
C GLY A 492 -2.63 8.92 -12.31
N LEU A 493 -3.71 8.18 -12.51
CA LEU A 493 -3.77 7.13 -13.54
C LEU A 493 -3.68 7.71 -14.96
N LEU A 494 -4.28 8.87 -15.21
CA LEU A 494 -4.14 9.59 -16.48
C LEU A 494 -2.73 10.15 -16.70
N GLU A 495 -2.04 10.61 -15.64
CA GLU A 495 -0.63 10.99 -15.73
C GLU A 495 0.22 9.81 -16.24
N VAL A 496 -0.02 8.59 -15.74
CA VAL A 496 0.68 7.39 -16.23
C VAL A 496 0.28 7.08 -17.67
N THR A 497 -1.01 7.13 -18.00
CA THR A 497 -1.55 6.86 -19.35
C THR A 497 -0.91 7.73 -20.42
N PHE A 498 -0.78 9.04 -20.16
CA PHE A 498 -0.23 10.01 -21.12
C PHE A 498 1.28 10.25 -20.95
N SER A 499 1.95 9.50 -20.08
CA SER A 499 3.40 9.54 -19.96
C SER A 499 4.11 8.67 -21.00
N LYS A 500 5.44 8.82 -21.11
CA LYS A 500 6.31 7.89 -21.84
C LYS A 500 6.25 6.43 -21.33
N TYR A 501 5.64 6.21 -20.17
CA TYR A 501 5.49 4.90 -19.55
C TYR A 501 4.07 4.34 -19.70
N CYS A 502 3.31 4.76 -20.70
CA CYS A 502 1.96 4.23 -20.99
C CYS A 502 1.94 2.67 -20.97
N PRO A 503 1.03 2.03 -20.21
CA PRO A 503 0.97 0.57 -20.10
C PRO A 503 0.72 -0.16 -21.42
N VAL A 504 -0.02 0.44 -22.35
CA VAL A 504 -0.33 -0.17 -23.65
C VAL A 504 0.91 -0.29 -24.52
N THR A 505 1.83 0.68 -24.47
CA THR A 505 3.05 0.70 -25.28
C THR A 505 4.27 0.21 -24.49
N PHE A 506 4.72 0.99 -23.51
CA PHE A 506 5.89 0.69 -22.69
C PHE A 506 5.67 -0.58 -21.87
N GLY A 507 4.53 -0.68 -21.18
CA GLY A 507 4.21 -1.81 -20.30
C GLY A 507 4.09 -3.14 -21.05
N SER A 508 3.33 -3.16 -22.14
CA SER A 508 3.19 -4.35 -23.00
C SER A 508 4.52 -4.79 -23.61
N LYS A 509 5.41 -3.85 -23.96
CA LYS A 509 6.75 -4.17 -24.44
C LYS A 509 7.63 -4.78 -23.35
N ALA A 510 7.52 -4.28 -22.11
CA ALA A 510 8.36 -4.71 -21.00
C ALA A 510 7.90 -6.04 -20.37
N MET A 511 6.59 -6.22 -20.19
CA MET A 511 5.99 -7.33 -19.42
C MET A 511 5.17 -8.31 -20.26
N GLY A 512 4.99 -8.03 -21.56
CA GLY A 512 4.10 -8.76 -22.44
C GLY A 512 2.66 -8.23 -22.44
N PRO A 513 1.86 -8.58 -23.45
CA PRO A 513 0.59 -7.93 -23.73
C PRO A 513 -0.48 -8.15 -22.65
N LEU A 514 -0.55 -9.34 -22.05
CA LEU A 514 -1.55 -9.61 -21.01
C LEU A 514 -1.31 -8.77 -19.75
N MET A 515 -0.06 -8.66 -19.31
CA MET A 515 0.28 -7.87 -18.13
C MET A 515 0.19 -6.37 -18.41
N GLY A 516 0.66 -5.93 -19.59
CA GLY A 516 0.47 -4.56 -20.06
C GLY A 516 -1.00 -4.14 -20.07
N LEU A 517 -1.89 -5.01 -20.55
CA LEU A 517 -3.34 -4.79 -20.54
C LEU A 517 -3.96 -4.81 -19.14
N ALA A 518 -3.46 -5.63 -18.21
CA ALA A 518 -3.91 -5.63 -16.82
C ALA A 518 -3.64 -4.27 -16.15
N TYR A 519 -2.45 -3.71 -16.36
CA TYR A 519 -2.14 -2.35 -15.91
C TYR A 519 -2.94 -1.30 -16.69
N ALA A 520 -3.08 -1.44 -18.01
CA ALA A 520 -3.86 -0.52 -18.83
C ALA A 520 -5.32 -0.44 -18.37
N HIS A 521 -5.92 -1.53 -17.90
CA HIS A 521 -7.28 -1.52 -17.34
C HIS A 521 -7.42 -0.50 -16.21
N TYR A 522 -6.43 -0.39 -15.33
CA TYR A 522 -6.45 0.61 -14.26
C TYR A 522 -6.09 2.00 -14.80
N ALA A 523 -5.02 2.13 -15.57
CA ALA A 523 -4.57 3.43 -16.08
C ALA A 523 -5.63 4.16 -16.91
N PHE A 524 -6.43 3.42 -17.69
CA PHE A 524 -7.49 3.95 -18.55
C PHE A 524 -8.87 3.95 -17.88
N TRP A 525 -9.00 3.48 -16.63
CA TRP A 525 -10.28 3.51 -15.90
C TRP A 525 -11.00 4.88 -15.95
N PRO A 526 -10.31 6.03 -15.80
CA PRO A 526 -10.98 7.34 -15.84
C PRO A 526 -11.66 7.67 -17.18
N ILE A 527 -11.22 7.04 -18.26
CA ILE A 527 -11.76 7.26 -19.61
C ILE A 527 -13.17 6.66 -19.75
N TRP A 528 -13.63 5.82 -18.80
CA TRP A 528 -15.04 5.42 -18.70
C TRP A 528 -16.02 6.58 -18.58
N SER A 529 -15.57 7.74 -18.09
CA SER A 529 -16.40 8.95 -18.04
C SER A 529 -16.95 9.35 -19.41
N ILE A 530 -16.22 9.09 -20.50
CA ILE A 530 -16.63 9.42 -21.87
C ILE A 530 -17.86 8.60 -22.32
N PRO A 531 -17.80 7.25 -22.41
CA PRO A 531 -18.96 6.47 -22.79
C PRO A 531 -20.11 6.63 -21.80
N ILE A 532 -19.85 6.75 -20.49
CA ILE A 532 -20.91 6.97 -19.50
C ILE A 532 -21.66 8.27 -19.80
N THR A 533 -20.95 9.36 -20.07
CA THR A 533 -21.58 10.65 -20.39
C THR A 533 -22.37 10.55 -21.69
N ILE A 534 -21.81 9.94 -22.73
CA ILE A 534 -22.49 9.80 -24.02
C ILE A 534 -23.77 8.97 -23.87
N TYR A 535 -23.72 7.80 -23.23
CA TYR A 535 -24.88 6.95 -23.02
C TYR A 535 -25.90 7.53 -22.02
N ALA A 536 -25.49 8.44 -21.13
CA ALA A 536 -26.38 9.10 -20.18
C ALA A 536 -27.16 10.29 -20.77
N PHE A 537 -26.73 10.85 -21.90
CA PHE A 537 -27.38 12.03 -22.50
C PHE A 537 -27.85 11.81 -23.93
N LEU A 538 -27.09 11.09 -24.76
CA LEU A 538 -27.40 10.93 -26.18
C LEU A 538 -28.75 10.23 -26.42
N PRO A 539 -29.07 9.09 -25.75
CA PRO A 539 -30.38 8.46 -25.92
C PRO A 539 -31.56 9.38 -25.57
N GLN A 540 -31.43 10.16 -24.50
CA GLN A 540 -32.45 11.09 -24.01
C GLN A 540 -32.67 12.23 -25.01
N LEU A 541 -31.58 12.81 -25.52
CA LEU A 541 -31.66 13.84 -26.56
C LEU A 541 -32.30 13.27 -27.83
N THR A 542 -31.92 12.07 -28.26
CA THR A 542 -32.52 11.46 -29.46
C THR A 542 -33.99 11.14 -29.27
N LEU A 543 -34.40 10.70 -28.09
CA LEU A 543 -35.79 10.44 -27.73
C LEU A 543 -36.64 11.73 -27.80
N LEU A 544 -36.14 12.82 -27.20
CA LEU A 544 -36.83 14.13 -27.23
C LEU A 544 -37.01 14.67 -28.66
N ASN A 545 -36.10 14.32 -29.57
CA ASN A 545 -36.14 14.75 -30.97
C ASN A 545 -36.79 13.73 -31.91
N GLY A 546 -37.33 12.61 -31.40
CA GLY A 546 -37.96 11.57 -32.20
C GLY A 546 -37.00 10.83 -33.15
N ILE A 547 -35.70 10.81 -32.85
CA ILE A 547 -34.67 10.17 -33.67
C ILE A 547 -34.38 8.76 -33.14
N SER A 548 -34.45 7.76 -34.01
CA SER A 548 -34.07 6.39 -33.65
C SER A 548 -32.55 6.21 -33.71
N ILE A 549 -31.95 5.81 -32.59
CA ILE A 549 -30.51 5.48 -32.49
C ILE A 549 -30.20 4.01 -32.79
N PHE A 550 -31.19 3.13 -32.63
CA PHE A 550 -31.05 1.70 -32.89
C PHE A 550 -31.77 1.32 -34.19
N PRO A 551 -31.25 0.33 -34.94
CA PRO A 551 -31.91 -0.15 -36.14
C PRO A 551 -33.31 -0.68 -35.80
N LYS A 552 -34.27 -0.43 -36.69
CA LYS A 552 -35.61 -1.03 -36.59
C LYS A 552 -35.44 -2.55 -36.66
N VAL A 553 -36.03 -3.27 -35.70
CA VAL A 553 -36.06 -4.73 -35.71
C VAL A 553 -36.75 -5.17 -37.01
N CYS A 554 -36.01 -5.81 -37.92
CA CYS A 554 -36.62 -6.52 -39.04
C CYS A 554 -37.23 -7.81 -38.49
N THR A 555 -38.53 -7.81 -38.26
CA THR A 555 -39.29 -9.06 -38.10
C THR A 555 -39.34 -9.77 -39.45
N TYR A 556 -38.31 -10.56 -39.76
CA TYR A 556 -38.39 -11.60 -40.79
C TYR A 556 -39.16 -12.79 -40.18
N LEU A 557 -40.45 -12.60 -39.94
CA LEU A 557 -41.44 -13.63 -39.65
C LEU A 557 -42.74 -13.21 -40.36
N HIS A 558 -42.75 -13.37 -41.68
CA HIS A 558 -43.96 -13.51 -42.48
C HIS A 558 -43.69 -14.48 -43.61
#